data_AF-A0A5K1FQU3-F1
#
_entry.id   AF-A0A5K1FQU3-F1
#
_cell.length_a   1.000
_cell.length_b   1.000
_cell.length_c   1.000
_cell.angle_alpha   90.00
_cell.angle_beta   90.00
_cell.angle_gamma   90.00
#
_symmetry.space_group_name_H-M   'P 1'
#
loop_
_entity.id
_entity.type
_entity.pdbx_description
1 polymer ?
#
loop_
_entity_poly.entity_id
_entity_poly.type
_entity_poly.pdbx_seq_one_letter_code
_entity_poly.pdbx_strand_id
1 'polypeptide(L)' 'GDLSVASFYVALKTKWEELDYYVNDDWKCSVDHALYWENEWMDRTFIFLGGLRDEFETIRSQILNCD' A
#
# COMPACT_ATOMS: atom_id res chain seq x y z
N GLY A 1 -3.25 2.71 22.15
CA GLY A 1 -3.95 3.91 21.67
C GLY A 1 -4.73 3.49 20.45
N ASP A 2 -6.04 3.67 20.46
CA ASP A 2 -6.91 3.31 19.33
C ASP A 2 -6.82 4.42 18.27
N LEU A 3 -5.91 4.26 17.31
CA LEU A 3 -6.01 4.99 16.05
C LEU A 3 -7.08 4.29 15.21
N SER A 4 -8.01 5.07 14.66
CA SER A 4 -8.95 4.53 13.67
C SER A 4 -8.17 3.95 12.48
N VAL A 5 -8.74 2.95 11.79
CA VAL A 5 -8.14 2.38 10.57
C VAL A 5 -7.81 3.47 9.55
N ALA A 6 -8.66 4.50 9.44
CA ALA A 6 -8.43 5.65 8.58
C ALA A 6 -7.20 6.47 9.02
N SER A 7 -7.06 6.74 10.32
CA SER A 7 -5.90 7.44 10.87
C SER A 7 -4.60 6.65 10.69
N PHE A 8 -4.66 5.33 10.85
CA PHE A 8 -3.53 4.44 10.61
C PHE A 8 -3.14 4.43 9.12
N TYR A 9 -4.11 4.31 8.22
CA TYR A 9 -3.89 4.37 6.78
C TYR A 9 -3.25 5.70 6.35
N VAL A 10 -3.75 6.84 6.86
CA VAL A 10 -3.18 8.16 6.55
C VAL A 10 -1.72 8.24 7.01
N ALA A 11 -1.41 7.82 8.24
CA ALA A 11 -0.04 7.83 8.75
C ALA A 11 0.90 6.93 7.93
N LEU A 12 0.42 5.75 7.52
CA LEU A 12 1.19 4.81 6.70
C LEU A 12 1.41 5.36 5.27
N LYS A 13 0.37 5.92 4.65
CA LYS A 13 0.45 6.57 3.34
C LYS A 13 1.45 7.72 3.33
N THR A 14 1.45 8.57 4.36
CA THR A 14 2.44 9.65 4.49
C THR A 14 3.85 9.10 4.58
N LYS A 15 4.07 7.98 5.29
CA LYS A 15 5.40 7.34 5.34
C LYS A 15 5.85 6.78 3.99
N TRP A 16 4.93 6.18 3.22
CA TRP A 16 5.24 5.76 1.86
C TRP A 16 5.55 6.93 0.94
N GLU A 17 4.76 8.01 0.97
CA GLU A 17 5.01 9.22 0.19
C GLU A 17 6.36 9.87 0.53
N GLU A 18 6.75 9.88 1.81
CA GLU A 18 8.09 10.32 2.24
C GLU A 18 9.19 9.46 1.64
N LEU A 19 9.04 8.12 1.64
CA LEU A 19 10.02 7.20 1.04
C LEU A 19 10.11 7.41 -0.47
N ASP A 20 8.96 7.48 -1.14
CA ASP A 20 8.84 7.66 -2.59
C ASP A 20 9.48 8.98 -3.04
N TYR A 21 9.41 10.04 -2.22
CA TYR A 21 10.06 11.31 -2.49
C TYR A 21 11.60 11.21 -2.58
N TYR A 22 12.21 10.33 -1.79
CA TYR A 22 13.66 10.13 -1.81
C TYR A 22 14.12 9.15 -2.90
N VAL A 23 13.20 8.40 -3.50
CA VAL A 23 13.48 7.53 -4.64
C VAL A 23 13.59 8.40 -5.89
N ASN A 24 14.82 8.79 -6.23
CA ASN A 24 15.13 9.46 -7.49
C ASN A 24 15.68 8.45 -8.50
N ASP A 25 14.78 7.70 -9.12
CA ASP A 25 15.17 6.68 -10.09
C ASP A 25 15.12 7.24 -11.52
N ASP A 26 16.28 7.34 -12.15
CA ASP A 26 16.40 7.55 -13.60
C ASP A 26 16.03 6.24 -14.34
N TRP A 27 14.73 5.95 -14.41
CA TRP A 27 14.21 4.79 -15.13
C TRP A 27 14.46 4.94 -16.64
N LYS A 28 15.23 4.00 -17.20
CA LYS A 28 15.50 3.96 -18.65
C LYS A 28 14.34 3.41 -19.47
N CYS A 29 13.47 2.61 -18.85
CA CYS A 29 12.34 1.92 -19.48
C CYS A 29 11.05 2.27 -18.73
N SER A 30 10.08 2.86 -19.42
CA SER A 30 8.80 3.24 -18.83
C SER A 30 7.89 2.06 -18.49
N VAL A 31 8.04 0.93 -19.19
CA VAL A 31 7.28 -0.29 -18.94
C VAL A 31 7.73 -0.95 -17.64
N ASP A 32 9.05 -1.07 -17.43
CA ASP A 32 9.59 -1.64 -16.19
C ASP A 32 9.26 -0.75 -14.98
N HIS A 33 9.26 0.56 -15.17
CA HIS A 33 8.81 1.51 -14.16
C HIS A 33 7.34 1.30 -13.76
N ALA A 34 6.44 1.14 -14.75
CA ALA A 34 5.03 0.90 -14.48
C ALA A 34 4.80 -0.43 -13.75
N LEU A 35 5.47 -1.50 -14.20
CA LEU A 35 5.38 -2.82 -13.58
C LEU A 35 5.94 -2.83 -12.15
N TYR A 36 7.04 -2.12 -11.91
CA TYR A 36 7.60 -1.96 -10.57
C TYR A 36 6.58 -1.31 -9.63
N TRP A 37 6.00 -0.19 -10.04
CA TRP A 37 5.00 0.50 -9.20
C TRP A 37 3.75 -0.33 -8.99
N GLU A 38 3.27 -1.05 -9.99
CA GLU A 38 2.13 -1.96 -9.85
C GLU A 38 2.39 -3.01 -8.76
N ASN A 39 3.57 -3.64 -8.77
CA ASN A 39 3.97 -4.60 -7.74
C ASN A 39 4.13 -3.95 -6.37
N GLU A 40 4.80 -2.79 -6.28
CA GLU A 40 4.96 -2.04 -5.03
C GLU A 40 3.61 -1.66 -4.41
N TRP A 41 2.65 -1.20 -5.22
CA TRP A 41 1.31 -0.85 -4.74
C TRP A 41 0.53 -2.08 -4.28
N MET A 42 0.69 -3.23 -4.95
CA MET A 42 0.13 -4.50 -4.46
C MET A 42 0.73 -4.88 -3.11
N ASP A 43 2.05 -4.88 -2.97
CA ASP A 43 2.74 -5.25 -1.72
C ASP A 43 2.34 -4.35 -0.55
N ARG A 44 2.28 -3.04 -0.79
CA ARG A 44 1.79 -2.05 0.19
C ARG A 44 0.36 -2.33 0.63
N THR A 45 -0.51 -2.69 -0.31
CA THR A 45 -1.91 -3.07 -0.04
C THR A 45 -1.95 -4.33 0.83
N PHE A 46 -1.17 -5.36 0.51
CA PHE A 46 -1.08 -6.57 1.32
C PHE A 46 -0.59 -6.28 2.74
N ILE A 47 0.47 -5.48 2.91
CA ILE A 47 0.99 -5.09 4.22
C ILE A 47 -0.07 -4.35 5.04
N PHE A 48 -0.78 -3.40 4.43
CA PHE A 48 -1.86 -2.68 5.11
C PHE A 48 -2.98 -3.61 5.58
N LEU A 49 -3.49 -4.45 4.69
CA LEU A 49 -4.58 -5.39 5.00
C LEU A 49 -4.16 -6.47 6.01
N GLY A 50 -2.90 -6.90 5.98
CA GLY A 50 -2.33 -7.85 6.94
C GLY A 50 -2.21 -7.27 8.35
N GLY A 51 -2.06 -5.95 8.48
CA GLY A 51 -2.01 -5.24 9.76
C GLY A 51 -3.38 -4.94 10.39
N LEU A 52 -4.48 -5.19 9.67
CA LEU A 52 -5.83 -4.96 10.19
C LEU A 52 -6.24 -6.04 11.20
N ARG A 53 -7.10 -5.64 12.15
CA ARG A 53 -7.72 -6.55 13.11
C ARG A 53 -8.68 -7.51 12.40
N ASP A 54 -8.90 -8.69 12.99
CA ASP A 54 -9.76 -9.75 12.44
C ASP A 54 -11.21 -9.31 12.19
N GLU A 55 -11.70 -8.29 12.89
CA GLU A 55 -13.02 -7.70 12.65
C GLU A 55 -13.19 -7.11 11.24
N PHE A 56 -12.08 -6.85 10.53
CA PHE A 56 -12.07 -6.35 9.14
C PHE A 56 -11.87 -7.47 8.10
N GLU A 57 -11.89 -8.75 8.48
CA GLU A 57 -11.64 -9.88 7.57
C GLU A 57 -12.55 -9.87 6.33
N THR A 58 -13.83 -9.56 6.49
CA THR A 58 -14.77 -9.49 5.35
C THR A 58 -14.33 -8.44 4.32
N ILE A 59 -13.90 -7.26 4.78
CA ILE A 59 -13.44 -6.17 3.91
C ILE A 59 -12.11 -6.55 3.26
N ARG A 60 -11.19 -7.16 4.02
CA ARG A 60 -9.93 -7.69 3.51
C ARG A 60 -10.16 -8.70 2.37
N SER A 61 -11.07 -9.65 2.57
CA SER A 61 -11.43 -10.64 1.56
C SER A 61 -12.06 -10.01 0.32
N GLN A 62 -12.92 -9.00 0.47
CA GLN A 62 -13.51 -8.28 -0.67
C GLN A 62 -12.46 -7.54 -1.51
N ILE A 63 -11.49 -6.90 -0.87
CA ILE A 63 -10.43 -6.18 -1.58
C ILE A 63 -9.48 -7.15 -2.29
N LEU A 64 -9.12 -8.26 -1.64
CA LEU A 64 -8.19 -9.25 -2.21
C LEU A 64 -8.82 -10.12 -3.32
N ASN A 65 -10.15 -10.28 -3.30
CA ASN A 65 -10.89 -11.07 -4.29
C ASN A 65 -11.64 -10.19 -5.31
N CYS A 66 -11.40 -8.88 -5.33
CA CYS A 66 -11.90 -8.02 -6.40
C CYS A 66 -11.01 -8.24 -7.63
N ASP A 67 -11.50 -9.06 -8.57
CA ASP A 67 -10.92 -9.23 -9.92
C ASP A 67 -11.04 -7.94 -10.75
#